data_AF-A0A9D6ZU48-F1
#
_entry.id   AF-A0A9D6ZU48-F1
#
_cell.length_a   1.000
_cell.length_b   1.000
_cell.length_c   1.000
_cell.angle_alpha   90.00
_cell.angle_beta   90.00
_cell.angle_gamma   90.00
#
_symmetry.space_group_name_H-M   'P 1'
#
loop_
_entity.id
_entity.type
_entity.pdbx_description
1 polymer ?
#
loop_
_entity_poly.entity_id
_entity_poly.type
_entity_poly.pdbx_seq_one_letter_code
_entity_poly.pdbx_strand_id
1 'polypeptide(L)' 'MTPEERTEHMTKLHSLKSMDECETFVSQHRAAMVKRAQEQGKPLPAMRHNPCEMMKQQGAFR' A
#
# COMPACT_ATOMS: atom_id res chain seq x y z
N MET A 1 -2.85 -9.79 5.32
CA MET A 1 -3.02 -8.48 5.97
C MET A 1 -4.00 -8.67 7.09
N THR A 2 -3.54 -8.59 8.33
CA THR A 2 -4.45 -8.54 9.49
C THR A 2 -5.09 -7.14 9.59
N PRO A 3 -6.16 -6.97 10.38
CA PRO A 3 -6.75 -5.65 10.61
C PRO A 3 -5.76 -4.63 11.19
N GLU A 4 -4.83 -5.07 12.05
CA GLU A 4 -3.81 -4.19 12.61
C GLU A 4 -2.84 -3.72 11.52
N GLU A 5 -2.32 -4.65 10.71
CA GLU A 5 -1.39 -4.32 9.61
C GLU A 5 -2.01 -3.35 8.60
N ARG A 6 -3.33 -3.46 8.37
CA ARG A 6 -4.06 -2.54 7.50
C ARG A 6 -4.07 -1.13 8.09
N THR A 7 -4.30 -1.01 9.39
CA THR A 7 -4.31 0.29 10.08
C THR A 7 -2.94 0.94 10.01
N GLU A 8 -1.88 0.20 10.36
CA GLU A 8 -0.51 0.70 10.26
C GLU A 8 -0.13 1.11 8.84
N HIS A 9 -0.54 0.33 7.84
CA HIS A 9 -0.32 0.66 6.43
C HIS A 9 -1.02 1.96 6.04
N MET A 10 -2.28 2.17 6.45
CA MET A 10 -3.02 3.41 6.21
C MET A 10 -2.37 4.60 6.93
N THR A 11 -1.99 4.45 8.20
CA THR A 11 -1.28 5.49 8.96
C THR A 11 0.02 5.88 8.28
N LYS A 12 0.79 4.89 7.81
CA LYS A 12 2.05 5.14 7.11
C LYS A 12 1.81 5.87 5.79
N LEU A 13 0.84 5.43 4.98
CA LEU A 13 0.48 6.09 3.72
C LEU A 13 0.12 7.56 3.92
N HIS A 14 -0.73 7.87 4.91
CA HIS A 14 -1.12 9.24 5.23
C HIS A 14 0.04 10.09 5.80
N SER A 15 1.11 9.44 6.28
CA SER A 15 2.33 10.11 6.73
C SER A 15 3.25 10.49 5.57
N LEU A 16 3.12 9.88 4.40
CA LEU A 16 3.96 10.17 3.23
C LEU A 16 3.50 11.47 2.59
N LYS A 17 4.45 12.36 2.33
CA LYS A 17 4.16 13.69 1.77
C LYS A 17 4.46 13.80 0.28
N SER A 18 5.17 12.82 -0.27
CA SER A 18 5.61 12.80 -1.66
C SER A 18 5.04 11.61 -2.42
N MET A 19 4.77 11.81 -3.72
CA MET A 19 4.30 10.75 -4.60
C MET A 19 5.34 9.63 -4.72
N ASP A 20 6.62 9.99 -4.86
CA ASP A 20 7.73 9.04 -4.99
C ASP A 20 7.88 8.14 -3.75
N GLU A 21 7.77 8.74 -2.56
CA GLU A 21 7.77 8.00 -1.29
C GLU A 21 6.58 7.05 -1.20
N CYS A 22 5.40 7.49 -1.64
CA CYS A 22 4.22 6.64 -1.69
C CYS A 22 4.38 5.45 -2.63
N GLU A 23 4.82 5.68 -3.86
CA GLU A 23 4.99 4.61 -4.85
C GLU A 23 6.02 3.59 -4.39
N THR A 24 7.14 4.06 -3.84
CA THR A 24 8.17 3.19 -3.26
C THR A 24 7.60 2.35 -2.11
N PHE A 25 6.88 2.97 -1.18
CA PHE A 25 6.29 2.27 -0.04
C PHE A 25 5.24 1.23 -0.46
N VAL A 26 4.34 1.59 -1.38
CA VAL A 26 3.28 0.70 -1.88
C VAL A 26 3.86 -0.47 -2.66
N SER A 27 4.89 -0.22 -3.48
CA SER A 27 5.60 -1.26 -4.22
C SER A 27 6.26 -2.27 -3.28
N GLN A 28 6.99 -1.79 -2.28
CA GLN A 28 7.62 -2.64 -1.25
C GLN A 28 6.57 -3.43 -0.46
N HIS A 29 5.49 -2.77 -0.03
CA HIS A 29 4.41 -3.43 0.70
C HIS A 29 3.74 -4.52 -0.14
N ARG A 30 3.49 -4.24 -1.42
CA ARG A 30 2.90 -5.22 -2.33
C ARG A 30 3.80 -6.41 -2.58
N ALA A 31 5.11 -6.20 -2.75
CA ALA A 31 6.07 -7.30 -2.88
C ALA A 31 6.06 -8.21 -1.64
N ALA A 32 6.03 -7.63 -0.44
CA ALA A 32 5.92 -8.38 0.81
C ALA A 32 4.59 -9.14 0.92
N MET A 33 3.50 -8.56 0.43
CA MET A 33 2.18 -9.21 0.38
C MET A 33 2.14 -10.36 -0.62
N VAL A 34 2.77 -10.23 -1.80
CA VAL A 34 2.87 -11.30 -2.80
C VAL A 34 3.66 -12.47 -2.23
N LYS A 35 4.82 -12.21 -1.62
CA LYS A 35 5.64 -13.25 -0.99
C LYS A 35 4.84 -14.01 0.09
N ARG A 36 4.16 -13.27 0.97
CA ARG A 36 3.31 -13.88 2.00
C ARG A 36 2.14 -14.68 1.42
N ALA A 37 1.53 -14.20 0.35
CA ALA A 37 0.45 -14.90 -0.33
C ALA A 37 0.93 -16.21 -0.98
N GLN A 38 2.12 -16.18 -1.60
CA GLN A 38 2.80 -17.37 -2.12
C GLN A 38 3.12 -18.38 -1.01
N GLU A 39 3.69 -17.92 0.12
CA GLU A 39 3.99 -18.76 1.28
C GLU A 39 2.73 -19.38 1.91
N GLN A 40 1.61 -18.67 1.90
CA GLN A 40 0.33 -19.15 2.41
C GLN A 40 -0.49 -19.94 1.39
N GLY A 41 -0.01 -20.08 0.15
CA GLY A 41 -0.74 -20.72 -0.95
C GLY A 41 -2.07 -20.04 -1.30
N LYS A 42 -2.22 -18.74 -0.97
CA LYS A 42 -3.45 -17.98 -1.18
C LYS A 42 -3.30 -17.01 -2.35
N PRO A 43 -4.32 -16.86 -3.21
CA PRO A 43 -4.27 -15.85 -4.27
C PRO A 43 -4.33 -14.45 -3.66
N LEU A 44 -3.36 -13.59 -4.00
CA LEU A 44 -3.43 -12.18 -3.68
C LEU A 44 -4.33 -11.49 -4.71
N PRO A 45 -5.41 -10.81 -4.30
CA PRO A 45 -6.26 -10.08 -5.23
C PRO A 45 -5.46 -8.98 -5.95
N ALA A 46 -5.77 -8.75 -7.22
CA ALA A 46 -5.20 -7.65 -7.97
C ALA A 46 -5.52 -6.31 -7.30
N MET A 47 -4.56 -5.37 -7.36
CA MET A 47 -4.76 -4.01 -6.88
C MET A 47 -5.86 -3.35 -7.73
N ARG A 48 -7.01 -3.07 -7.12
CA ARG A 48 -8.16 -2.46 -7.81
C ARG A 48 -7.99 -0.97 -8.01
N HIS A 49 -7.35 -0.29 -7.06
CA HIS A 49 -7.07 1.13 -7.09
C HIS A 49 -5.67 1.39 -6.53
N ASN A 50 -4.92 2.29 -7.16
CA ASN A 50 -3.62 2.71 -6.65
C ASN A 50 -3.84 3.70 -5.49
N PRO A 51 -3.44 3.37 -4.26
CA PRO A 51 -3.65 4.25 -3.10
C PRO A 51 -2.89 5.57 -3.21
N CYS A 52 -1.74 5.60 -3.90
CA CYS A 52 -1.01 6.85 -4.14
C CYS A 52 -1.78 7.78 -5.05
N GLU A 53 -2.33 7.29 -6.15
CA GLU A 53 -3.16 8.11 -7.06
C GLU A 53 -4.41 8.65 -6.35
N MET A 54 -5.02 7.86 -5.46
CA MET A 54 -6.13 8.34 -4.64
C MET A 54 -5.72 9.48 -3.70
N MET A 55 -4.57 9.34 -3.01
CA MET A 55 -4.05 10.39 -2.13
C MET A 55 -3.65 11.65 -2.90
N LYS A 56 -3.11 11.50 -4.11
CA LYS A 56 -2.82 12.61 -5.02
C LYS A 56 -4.09 13.36 -5.42
N GLN A 57 -5.15 12.65 -5.81
CA GLN A 57 -6.44 13.25 -6.14
C GLN A 57 -7.09 13.96 -4.94
N GLN A 58 -6.81 13.49 -3.72
CA GLN A 58 -7.25 14.13 -2.48
C GLN A 58 -6.40 15.35 -2.08
N GLY A 59 -5.35 15.69 -2.84
CA GLY A 59 -4.45 16.80 -2.51
C GLY A 59 -3.55 16.52 -1.31
N ALA A 60 -3.32 15.25 -0.96
CA ALA A 60 -2.50 14.86 0.20
C ALA A 60 -0.99 15.01 -0.05
N PHE A 61 -0.57 15.06 -1.31
CA PHE A 61 0.82 15.36 -1.68
C PHE A 61 0.96 16.84 -2.00
N ARG A 62 1.96 17.48 -1.38
CA ARG A 62 2.22 18.91 -1.50
C ARG A 62 3.54 19.18 -2.19
#